data_AF-A0A2E9A2U7-F1
#
_entry.id   AF-A0A2E9A2U7-F1
#
_cell.length_a   1.000
_cell.length_b   1.000
_cell.length_c   1.000
_cell.angle_alpha   90.00
_cell.angle_beta   90.00
_cell.angle_gamma   90.00
#
_symmetry.space_group_name_H-M   'P 1'
#
loop_
_entity.id
_entity.type
_entity.pdbx_description
1 polymer ?
#
loop_
_entity_poly.entity_id
_entity_poly.type
_entity_poly.pdbx_seq_one_letter_code
_entity_poly.pdbx_strand_id
1 'polypeptide(L)'
;MKLKKFRKISRRNALQLIAGFTGTAIFPSISFAQPNQALNRINEITKGLGATESDIYLDLPEIAENGNQVKVSFEMDSPMTESDHIKTVYILADGNPSPNVAKFSFTPEMGSCSATTRIRL
;
A
#
# COMPACT_ATOMS: atom_id res chain seq x y z
N MET A 1 20.86 15.92 -49.42
CA MET A 1 21.36 15.72 -48.03
C MET A 1 21.65 17.09 -47.42
N LYS A 2 20.77 17.66 -46.59
CA LYS A 2 20.95 19.00 -46.00
C LYS A 2 21.87 18.91 -44.78
N LEU A 3 23.05 19.55 -44.85
CA LEU A 3 24.01 19.61 -43.75
C LEU A 3 23.45 20.43 -42.59
N LYS A 4 23.30 19.80 -41.42
CA LYS A 4 22.85 20.44 -40.18
C LYS A 4 23.96 21.38 -39.69
N LYS A 5 23.72 22.69 -39.70
CA LYS A 5 24.69 23.71 -39.30
C LYS A 5 24.91 23.63 -37.79
N PHE A 6 26.09 23.17 -37.35
CA PHE A 6 26.44 23.13 -35.93
C PHE A 6 26.71 24.55 -35.41
N ARG A 7 25.92 24.97 -34.42
CA ARG A 7 26.04 26.28 -33.78
C ARG A 7 27.20 26.22 -32.77
N LYS A 8 28.24 27.04 -32.96
CA LYS A 8 29.39 27.10 -32.03
C LYS A 8 28.94 27.69 -30.70
N ILE A 9 29.04 26.91 -29.62
CA ILE A 9 28.75 27.36 -28.25
C ILE A 9 30.06 27.89 -27.64
N SER A 10 30.03 29.10 -27.07
CA SER A 10 31.18 29.67 -26.34
C SER A 10 31.39 28.94 -25.02
N ARG A 11 32.65 28.77 -24.58
CA ARG A 11 33.02 28.09 -23.32
C ARG A 11 32.25 28.62 -22.12
N ARG A 12 32.01 29.93 -22.06
CA ARG A 12 31.21 30.59 -21.01
C ARG A 12 29.74 30.15 -21.01
N ASN A 13 29.15 30.01 -22.19
CA ASN A 13 27.76 29.58 -22.33
C ASN A 13 27.63 28.07 -22.07
N ALA A 14 28.66 27.29 -22.40
CA ALA A 14 28.73 25.87 -22.04
C ALA A 14 28.79 25.69 -20.52
N LEU A 15 29.61 26.48 -19.82
CA LEU A 15 29.68 26.49 -18.36
C LEU A 15 28.34 26.90 -17.71
N GLN A 16 27.66 27.91 -18.26
CA GLN A 16 26.34 28.32 -17.78
C GLN A 16 25.27 27.23 -17.98
N LEU A 17 25.30 26.53 -19.13
CA LEU A 17 24.40 25.42 -19.39
C LEU A 17 24.65 24.24 -18.45
N ILE A 18 25.93 23.90 -18.19
CA ILE A 18 26.30 22.84 -17.26
C ILE A 18 25.90 23.22 -15.83
N ALA A 19 26.23 24.43 -15.38
CA ALA A 19 25.90 24.92 -14.04
C ALA A 19 24.38 24.99 -13.80
N GLY A 20 23.60 25.41 -14.80
CA GLY A 20 22.14 25.43 -14.72
C GLY A 20 21.52 24.04 -14.63
N PHE A 21 22.11 23.04 -15.29
CA PHE A 21 21.64 21.65 -15.24
C PHE A 21 22.03 20.93 -13.96
N THR A 22 23.21 21.21 -13.40
CA THR A 22 23.64 20.66 -12.10
C THR A 22 22.86 21.25 -10.94
N GLY A 23 22.43 22.51 -11.05
CA GLY A 23 21.68 23.19 -9.98
C GLY A 23 20.32 22.55 -9.68
N THR A 24 19.59 22.09 -10.71
CA THR A 24 18.25 21.50 -10.53
C THR A 24 18.28 20.03 -10.10
N ALA A 25 19.36 19.30 -10.40
CA ALA A 25 19.48 17.87 -10.10
C ALA A 25 19.82 17.55 -8.63
N ILE A 26 20.25 18.55 -7.85
CA ILE A 26 20.72 18.37 -6.46
C ILE A 26 19.66 18.82 -5.43
N PHE A 27 18.53 19.39 -5.88
CA PHE A 27 17.46 19.69 -4.93
C PHE A 27 16.84 18.39 -4.43
N PRO A 28 16.86 18.11 -3.11
CA PRO A 28 16.06 17.03 -2.57
C PRO A 28 14.60 17.33 -2.91
N SER A 29 13.93 16.37 -3.54
CA SER A 29 12.49 16.41 -3.70
C SER A 29 11.88 16.56 -2.31
N ILE A 30 11.14 17.65 -2.11
CA ILE A 30 10.44 17.92 -0.87
C ILE A 30 9.42 16.78 -0.71
N SER A 31 9.68 15.86 0.22
CA SER A 31 8.78 14.76 0.52
C SER A 31 7.75 15.27 1.51
N PHE A 32 6.49 15.33 1.08
CA PHE A 32 5.38 15.61 1.98
C PHE A 32 5.08 14.40 2.85
N ALA A 33 4.58 14.62 4.07
CA ALA A 33 4.04 13.55 4.89
C ALA A 33 2.98 12.79 4.08
N GLN A 34 3.21 11.49 3.84
CA GLN A 34 2.22 10.69 3.13
C GLN A 34 0.95 10.63 3.98
N PRO A 35 -0.23 10.90 3.40
CA PRO A 35 -1.49 10.65 4.09
C PRO A 35 -1.54 9.18 4.51
N ASN A 36 -2.23 8.88 5.62
CA ASN A 36 -2.38 7.54 6.17
C ASN A 36 -2.70 6.55 5.04
N GLN A 37 -1.72 5.70 4.72
CA GLN A 37 -1.78 4.86 3.52
C GLN A 37 -2.85 3.78 3.69
N ALA A 38 -3.09 3.32 4.91
CA ALA A 38 -4.15 2.37 5.21
C ALA A 38 -5.55 2.99 4.97
N LEU A 39 -5.79 4.23 5.38
CA LEU A 39 -7.06 4.92 5.13
C LEU A 39 -7.32 5.12 3.62
N ASN A 40 -6.29 5.52 2.86
CA ASN A 40 -6.41 5.61 1.40
C ASN A 40 -6.77 4.25 0.80
N ARG A 41 -6.14 3.18 1.28
CA ARG A 41 -6.40 1.82 0.82
C ARG A 41 -7.81 1.35 1.15
N ILE A 42 -8.31 1.68 2.34
CA ILE A 42 -9.70 1.40 2.73
C ILE A 42 -10.67 2.09 1.77
N ASN A 43 -10.44 3.37 1.47
CA ASN A 43 -11.28 4.12 0.54
C ASN A 43 -11.27 3.53 -0.89
N GLU A 44 -10.13 3.04 -1.35
CA GLU A 44 -10.02 2.34 -2.64
C GLU A 44 -10.80 1.02 -2.65
N ILE A 45 -10.74 0.24 -1.55
CA ILE A 45 -11.45 -1.04 -1.42
C ILE A 45 -12.96 -0.81 -1.38
N THR A 46 -13.42 0.15 -0.58
CA THR A 46 -14.84 0.48 -0.40
C THR A 46 -15.39 1.36 -1.53
N LYS A 47 -14.53 1.85 -2.44
CA LYS A 47 -14.87 2.84 -3.48
C LYS A 47 -15.53 4.09 -2.89
N GLY A 48 -15.16 4.47 -1.68
CA GLY A 48 -15.70 5.63 -0.97
C GLY A 48 -17.12 5.45 -0.42
N LEU A 49 -17.70 4.25 -0.44
CA LEU A 49 -19.05 3.98 0.10
C LEU A 49 -19.09 3.91 1.64
N GLY A 50 -17.95 4.09 2.30
CA GLY A 50 -17.82 3.90 3.75
C GLY A 50 -17.69 2.41 4.12
N ALA A 51 -17.23 2.16 5.34
CA ALA A 51 -17.20 0.84 5.94
C ALA A 51 -18.21 0.82 7.09
N THR A 52 -19.03 -0.22 7.17
CA THR A 52 -19.89 -0.48 8.33
C THR A 52 -19.08 -1.26 9.35
N GLU A 53 -19.23 -0.92 10.62
CA GLU A 53 -18.66 -1.72 11.71
C GLU A 53 -19.44 -3.03 11.83
N SER A 54 -18.70 -4.13 11.98
CA SER A 54 -19.24 -5.48 12.14
C SER A 54 -18.42 -6.22 13.19
N ASP A 55 -19.04 -7.18 13.86
CA ASP A 55 -18.34 -8.01 14.83
C ASP A 55 -17.33 -8.92 14.12
N ILE A 56 -16.07 -8.78 14.50
CA ILE A 56 -14.95 -9.57 13.98
C ILE A 56 -14.19 -10.10 15.19
N TYR A 57 -14.04 -11.41 15.28
CA TYR A 57 -13.12 -11.98 16.25
C TYR A 57 -11.71 -11.88 15.68
N LEU A 58 -10.83 -11.18 16.38
CA LEU A 58 -9.47 -10.92 15.94
C LEU A 58 -8.51 -11.22 17.10
N ASP A 59 -7.70 -12.26 16.91
CA ASP A 59 -6.70 -12.73 17.87
C ASP A 59 -5.30 -12.34 17.40
N LEU A 60 -4.65 -11.49 18.21
CA LEU A 60 -3.26 -11.09 18.08
C LEU A 60 -2.66 -10.88 19.48
N PRO A 61 -1.35 -11.14 19.65
CA PRO A 61 -0.67 -10.84 20.90
C PRO A 61 -0.64 -9.32 21.14
N GLU A 62 -0.78 -8.91 22.41
CA GLU A 62 -0.68 -7.51 22.82
C GLU A 62 0.71 -6.92 22.51
N ILE A 63 1.76 -7.74 22.66
CA ILE A 63 3.14 -7.37 22.38
C ILE A 63 3.74 -8.39 21.40
N ALA A 64 4.25 -7.89 20.28
CA ALA A 64 5.07 -8.68 19.38
C ALA A 64 6.53 -8.67 19.86
N GLU A 65 6.99 -9.78 20.47
CA GLU A 65 8.41 -9.94 20.82
C GLU A 65 9.33 -9.84 19.58
N ASN A 66 8.82 -10.25 18.42
CA ASN A 66 9.50 -10.16 17.15
C ASN A 66 8.54 -9.73 16.04
N GLY A 67 8.68 -8.49 15.56
CA GLY A 67 7.86 -7.93 14.47
C GLY A 67 7.99 -8.67 13.13
N ASN A 68 9.01 -9.50 12.93
CA ASN A 68 9.12 -10.30 11.70
C ASN A 68 8.13 -11.46 11.65
N GLN A 69 7.58 -11.89 12.79
CA GLN A 69 6.66 -13.01 12.86
C GLN A 69 5.63 -12.81 13.98
N VAL A 70 4.52 -12.17 13.62
CA VAL A 70 3.36 -12.02 14.49
C VAL A 70 2.26 -12.96 14.03
N LYS A 71 1.80 -13.85 14.92
CA LYS A 71 0.65 -14.70 14.63
C LYS A 71 -0.61 -13.85 14.70
N VAL A 72 -1.44 -13.93 13.67
CA VAL A 72 -2.74 -13.27 13.59
C VAL A 72 -3.77 -14.30 13.16
N SER A 73 -4.89 -14.36 13.87
CA SER A 73 -6.05 -15.15 13.50
C SER A 73 -7.29 -14.27 13.48
N PHE A 74 -8.18 -14.49 12.53
CA PHE A 74 -9.48 -13.84 12.51
C PHE A 74 -10.57 -14.86 12.22
N GLU A 75 -11.76 -14.54 12.69
CA GLU A 75 -12.99 -15.28 12.45
C GLU A 75 -14.17 -14.31 12.37
N MET A 76 -15.06 -14.55 11.41
CA MET A 76 -16.29 -13.79 11.21
C MET A 76 -17.45 -14.75 11.08
N ASP A 77 -18.54 -14.46 11.79
CA ASP A 77 -19.79 -15.18 11.64
C ASP A 77 -20.42 -14.82 10.29
N SER A 78 -20.64 -15.82 9.46
CA SER A 78 -21.26 -15.67 8.15
C SER A 78 -21.95 -16.98 7.77
N PRO A 79 -23.17 -16.93 7.21
CA PRO A 79 -23.87 -18.12 6.72
C PRO A 79 -23.11 -18.88 5.62
N MET A 80 -22.15 -18.24 4.94
CA MET A 80 -21.35 -18.82 3.85
C MET A 80 -22.19 -19.52 2.78
N THR A 81 -23.30 -18.90 2.40
CA THR A 81 -24.23 -19.38 1.36
C THR A 81 -23.94 -18.72 0.01
N GLU A 82 -24.48 -19.26 -1.09
CA GLU A 82 -24.36 -18.63 -2.41
C GLU A 82 -24.89 -17.19 -2.44
N SER A 83 -25.98 -16.93 -1.71
CA SER A 83 -26.62 -15.61 -1.62
C SER A 83 -25.94 -14.67 -0.63
N ASP A 84 -25.35 -15.20 0.44
CA ASP A 84 -24.78 -14.43 1.54
C ASP A 84 -23.53 -15.11 2.08
N HIS A 85 -22.37 -14.58 1.67
CA HIS A 85 -21.05 -14.97 2.14
C HIS A 85 -20.08 -13.80 2.07
N ILE A 86 -19.07 -13.83 2.93
CA ILE A 86 -17.93 -12.92 2.83
C ILE A 86 -17.10 -13.32 1.61
N LYS A 87 -16.87 -12.38 0.69
CA LYS A 87 -16.09 -12.64 -0.53
C LYS A 87 -14.60 -12.45 -0.33
N THR A 88 -14.22 -11.45 0.45
CA THR A 88 -12.82 -11.07 0.61
C THR A 88 -12.59 -10.39 1.94
N VAL A 89 -11.51 -10.80 2.62
CA VAL A 89 -11.00 -10.15 3.83
C VAL A 89 -9.64 -9.55 3.51
N TYR A 90 -9.46 -8.28 3.86
CA TYR A 90 -8.17 -7.58 3.75
C TYR A 90 -7.62 -7.32 5.14
N ILE A 91 -6.35 -7.67 5.36
CA ILE A 91 -5.62 -7.28 6.56
C ILE A 91 -4.70 -6.13 6.17
N LEU A 92 -4.88 -4.98 6.83
CA LEU A 92 -4.09 -3.77 6.62
C LEU A 92 -3.34 -3.39 7.89
N ALA A 93 -2.08 -2.96 7.76
CA ALA A 93 -1.26 -2.47 8.86
C ALA A 93 -0.76 -1.05 8.57
N ASP A 94 -1.25 -0.06 9.32
CA ASP A 94 -0.95 1.35 9.11
C ASP A 94 0.53 1.71 9.36
N GLY A 95 1.17 1.04 10.33
CA GLY A 95 2.59 1.23 10.65
C GLY A 95 3.56 0.68 9.60
N ASN A 96 3.08 -0.13 8.64
CA ASN A 96 3.94 -0.76 7.65
C ASN A 96 4.23 0.19 6.47
N PRO A 97 5.45 0.18 5.91
CA PRO A 97 5.76 0.92 4.68
C PRO A 97 4.85 0.56 3.50
N SER A 98 4.32 -0.67 3.49
CA SER A 98 3.23 -1.09 2.62
C SER A 98 2.06 -1.58 3.48
N PRO A 99 0.87 -0.97 3.39
CA PRO A 99 -0.22 -1.30 4.29
C PRO A 99 -0.88 -2.64 3.98
N ASN A 100 -0.75 -3.17 2.75
CA ASN A 100 -1.38 -4.43 2.35
C ASN A 100 -0.61 -5.62 2.93
N VAL A 101 -1.13 -6.22 4.01
CA VAL A 101 -0.49 -7.37 4.66
C VAL A 101 -0.98 -8.68 4.05
N ALA A 102 -2.29 -8.86 3.94
CA ALA A 102 -2.87 -10.08 3.39
C ALA A 102 -4.24 -9.82 2.75
N LYS A 103 -4.60 -10.67 1.78
CA LYS A 103 -5.91 -10.73 1.15
C LYS A 103 -6.36 -12.19 1.10
N PHE A 104 -7.49 -12.48 1.74
CA PHE A 104 -8.11 -13.80 1.71
C PHE A 104 -9.36 -13.70 0.86
N SER A 105 -9.50 -14.60 -0.11
CA SER A 105 -10.70 -14.72 -0.93
C SER A 105 -11.44 -15.98 -0.54
N PHE A 106 -12.71 -15.81 -0.23
CA PHE A 106 -13.58 -16.86 0.30
C PHE A 106 -14.65 -17.22 -0.72
N THR A 107 -15.10 -18.47 -0.68
CA THR A 107 -16.22 -18.99 -1.46
C THR A 107 -17.21 -19.67 -0.52
N PRO A 108 -18.50 -19.80 -0.91
CA PRO A 108 -19.50 -20.49 -0.10
C PRO A 108 -19.08 -21.91 0.33
N GLU A 109 -18.33 -22.61 -0.51
CA GLU A 109 -17.85 -23.98 -0.26
C GLU A 109 -16.87 -24.10 0.92
N MET A 110 -16.31 -22.99 1.41
CA MET A 110 -15.36 -23.01 2.55
C MET A 110 -16.05 -23.18 3.91
N GLY A 111 -17.38 -23.04 4.00
CA GLY A 111 -18.19 -23.34 5.18
C GLY A 111 -18.00 -22.41 6.40
N SER A 112 -16.88 -21.69 6.48
CA SER A 112 -16.63 -20.67 7.51
C SER A 112 -15.68 -19.58 7.00
N CYS A 113 -15.78 -18.37 7.55
CA CYS A 113 -14.86 -17.27 7.26
C CYS A 113 -13.84 -17.12 8.39
N SER A 114 -12.80 -17.96 8.38
CA SER A 114 -11.69 -17.87 9.32
C SER A 114 -10.34 -18.11 8.62
N ALA A 115 -9.29 -17.48 9.13
CA ALA A 115 -7.93 -17.81 8.72
C ALA A 115 -6.92 -17.44 9.80
N THR A 116 -5.84 -18.23 9.87
CA THR A 116 -4.67 -17.94 10.69
C THR A 116 -3.46 -17.78 9.80
N THR A 117 -2.68 -16.73 10.04
CA THR A 117 -1.44 -16.47 9.32
C THR A 117 -0.38 -15.87 10.24
N ARG A 118 0.84 -15.77 9.71
CA ARG A 118 1.94 -15.03 10.35
C ARG A 118 2.28 -13.85 9.46
N ILE A 119 2.34 -12.66 10.06
CA ILE A 119 2.57 -11.40 9.35
C ILE A 119 3.79 -10.68 9.92
N ARG A 120 4.28 -9.70 9.16
CA ARG A 120 5.28 -8.74 9.62
C ARG A 120 4.60 -7.43 10.01
N LEU A 121 4.92 -6.93 11.19
CA LEU A 121 4.50 -5.66 11.75
C LEU A 121 5.71 -4.80 12.12
#